data_AF-A0A5J5CYC5-F1
#
_entry.id   AF-A0A5J5CYC5-F1
#
_cell.length_a   1.000
_cell.length_b   1.000
_cell.length_c   1.000
_cell.angle_alpha   90.00
_cell.angle_beta   90.00
_cell.angle_gamma   90.00
#
_symmetry.space_group_name_H-M   'P 1'
#
loop_
_entity.id
_entity.type
_entity.pdbx_description
1 polymer ?
#
loop_
_entity_poly.entity_id
_entity_poly.type
_entity_poly.pdbx_seq_one_letter_code
_entity_poly.pdbx_strand_id
1 'polypeptide(L)'
;MADGSTILMPAADQQPSVPERSSSKIDFVSENRHRTVSLINPSGAKWRIGDLEDTMYRGRDDEVNGWGKFYLPEEVNMQVIGVVEGTSCPCDELVLMICREDRQVYAYDGEEEELHLVASSLDQLHHEGIEYPASKSYYKGDAFKDMRLDQEHHELVMSKKSELLEKLNSTKHPT
;
A
#
# COMPACT_ATOMS: atom_id res chain seq x y z
N MET A 1 -48.77 -47.31 18.35
CA MET A 1 -48.79 -45.95 18.91
C MET A 1 -47.63 -45.81 19.87
N ALA A 2 -46.59 -45.09 19.45
CA ALA A 2 -45.60 -44.40 20.27
C ALA A 2 -44.66 -43.67 19.28
N ASP A 3 -44.95 -42.40 19.04
CA ASP A 3 -44.08 -41.48 18.30
C ASP A 3 -42.84 -41.18 19.14
N GLY A 4 -41.66 -41.45 18.57
CA GLY A 4 -40.37 -41.03 19.10
C GLY A 4 -39.76 -39.98 18.17
N SER A 5 -40.07 -38.72 18.45
CA SER A 5 -39.56 -37.56 17.71
C SER A 5 -38.03 -37.48 17.82
N THR A 6 -37.32 -37.62 16.69
CA THR A 6 -35.87 -37.40 16.61
C THR A 6 -35.61 -35.91 16.45
N ILE A 7 -34.97 -35.31 17.46
CA ILE A 7 -34.51 -33.92 17.43
C ILE A 7 -33.32 -33.84 16.46
N LEU A 8 -33.53 -33.10 15.36
CA LEU A 8 -32.48 -32.71 14.43
C LEU A 8 -31.64 -31.58 15.06
N MET A 9 -30.40 -31.88 15.41
CA MET A 9 -29.43 -30.86 15.83
C MET A 9 -29.03 -30.02 14.61
N PRO A 10 -28.91 -28.68 14.70
CA PRO A 10 -28.44 -27.87 13.60
C PRO A 10 -26.95 -28.10 13.36
N ALA A 11 -26.58 -28.10 12.07
CA ALA A 11 -25.22 -28.27 11.60
C ALA A 11 -24.29 -27.21 12.20
N ALA A 12 -23.09 -27.66 12.58
CA ALA A 12 -22.02 -26.83 13.09
C ALA A 12 -21.67 -25.68 12.13
N ASP A 13 -21.44 -24.50 12.69
CA ASP A 13 -20.78 -23.37 12.02
C ASP A 13 -19.47 -23.84 11.40
N GLN A 14 -19.44 -23.85 10.07
CA GLN A 14 -18.25 -24.07 9.28
C GLN A 14 -17.48 -22.75 9.28
N GLN A 15 -16.62 -22.54 10.27
CA GLN A 15 -15.54 -21.55 10.16
C GLN A 15 -14.73 -21.89 8.90
N PRO A 16 -14.44 -20.92 8.00
CA PRO A 16 -13.62 -21.20 6.84
C PRO A 16 -12.19 -21.52 7.31
N SER A 17 -11.83 -22.80 7.21
CA SER A 17 -10.47 -23.28 7.38
C SER A 17 -9.59 -22.78 6.23
N VAL A 18 -8.51 -22.08 6.56
CA VAL A 18 -7.46 -21.70 5.60
C VAL A 18 -6.80 -22.99 5.09
N PRO A 19 -6.74 -23.25 3.77
CA PRO A 19 -6.03 -24.40 3.25
C PRO A 19 -4.53 -24.10 3.20
N GLU A 20 -3.75 -24.77 4.05
CA GLU A 20 -2.30 -24.87 3.86
C GLU A 20 -1.97 -25.91 2.77
N ARG A 21 -1.08 -25.50 1.85
CA ARG A 21 -0.16 -26.29 1.01
C ARG A 21 -0.72 -27.05 -0.22
N SER A 22 -0.45 -26.52 -1.42
CA SER A 22 0.60 -27.03 -2.35
C SER A 22 0.46 -26.46 -3.79
N SER A 23 1.53 -25.81 -4.26
CA SER A 23 1.94 -25.57 -5.66
C SER A 23 0.90 -25.26 -6.77
N SER A 24 0.02 -24.31 -6.51
CA SER A 24 -0.38 -23.32 -7.51
C SER A 24 -0.54 -22.00 -6.77
N LYS A 25 0.37 -21.05 -6.98
CA LYS A 25 0.32 -19.72 -6.34
C LYS A 25 -0.82 -18.94 -6.98
N ILE A 26 -2.05 -19.33 -6.66
CA ILE A 26 -3.22 -18.56 -7.01
C ILE A 26 -3.04 -17.23 -6.28
N ASP A 27 -3.12 -16.15 -7.04
CA ASP A 27 -2.90 -14.81 -6.54
C ASP A 27 -4.00 -14.50 -5.52
N PHE A 28 -3.64 -14.18 -4.27
CA PHE A 28 -4.60 -13.89 -3.19
C PHE A 28 -5.68 -12.91 -3.65
N VAL A 29 -5.29 -11.93 -4.46
CA VAL A 29 -6.20 -10.93 -5.04
C VAL A 29 -7.20 -11.59 -5.98
N SER A 30 -6.75 -12.49 -6.86
CA SER A 30 -7.64 -13.17 -7.82
C SER A 30 -8.69 -14.07 -7.14
N GLU A 31 -8.34 -14.71 -6.01
CA GLU A 31 -9.28 -15.56 -5.26
C GLU A 31 -10.31 -14.77 -4.47
N ASN A 32 -9.93 -13.56 -4.06
CA ASN A 32 -10.71 -12.76 -3.12
C ASN A 32 -11.23 -11.46 -3.72
N ARG A 33 -11.06 -11.26 -5.03
CA ARG A 33 -11.47 -10.05 -5.74
C ARG A 33 -12.93 -9.71 -5.45
N HIS A 34 -13.21 -8.42 -5.20
CA HIS A 34 -14.51 -7.87 -4.84
C HIS A 34 -15.07 -8.34 -3.49
N ARG A 35 -14.34 -9.15 -2.72
CA ARG A 35 -14.69 -9.39 -1.32
C ARG A 35 -14.35 -8.15 -0.50
N THR A 36 -15.22 -7.85 0.46
CA THR A 36 -14.99 -6.79 1.44
C THR A 36 -14.77 -7.41 2.81
N VAL A 37 -13.71 -6.98 3.48
CA VAL A 37 -13.35 -7.39 4.84
C VAL A 37 -13.45 -6.18 5.75
N SER A 38 -14.24 -6.28 6.81
CA SER A 38 -14.27 -5.23 7.83
C SER A 38 -12.97 -5.28 8.62
N LEU A 39 -12.29 -4.13 8.75
CA LEU A 39 -11.07 -4.03 9.54
C LEU A 39 -11.42 -3.87 11.02
N ILE A 40 -10.64 -4.49 11.90
CA ILE A 40 -10.78 -4.35 13.35
C ILE A 40 -10.31 -2.96 13.79
N ASN A 41 -9.28 -2.43 13.11
CA ASN A 41 -8.77 -1.08 13.29
C ASN A 41 -8.39 -0.46 11.92
N PRO A 42 -8.73 0.82 11.65
CA PRO A 42 -9.62 1.68 12.42
C PRO A 42 -11.08 1.20 12.38
N SER A 43 -11.84 1.50 13.43
CA SER A 43 -13.24 1.06 13.54
C SER A 43 -14.11 1.65 12.42
N GLY A 44 -14.88 0.79 11.77
CA GLY A 44 -15.75 1.18 10.65
C GLY A 44 -15.07 1.13 9.27
N ALA A 45 -13.75 0.96 9.23
CA ALA A 45 -13.03 0.82 7.98
C ALA A 45 -13.27 -0.55 7.32
N LYS A 46 -13.23 -0.54 5.99
CA LYS A 46 -13.48 -1.72 5.16
C LYS A 46 -12.41 -1.82 4.11
N TRP A 47 -11.79 -2.98 4.02
CA TRP A 47 -10.87 -3.31 2.95
C TRP A 47 -11.64 -4.02 1.83
N ARG A 48 -11.71 -3.39 0.66
CA ARG A 48 -12.25 -3.96 -0.57
C ARG A 48 -11.11 -4.55 -1.38
N ILE A 49 -11.05 -5.87 -1.48
CA ILE A 49 -9.99 -6.59 -2.18
C ILE A 49 -10.15 -6.41 -3.68
N GLY A 50 -9.05 -6.05 -4.35
CA GLY A 50 -9.02 -5.79 -5.78
C GLY A 50 -7.59 -5.62 -6.31
N ASP A 51 -7.45 -5.70 -7.62
CA ASP A 51 -6.19 -5.39 -8.31
C ASP A 51 -6.12 -3.89 -8.67
N LEU A 52 -5.07 -3.47 -9.39
CA LEU A 52 -4.91 -2.09 -9.85
C LEU A 52 -6.12 -1.58 -10.63
N GLU A 53 -6.77 -2.45 -11.41
CA GLU A 53 -7.92 -2.07 -12.21
C GLU A 53 -9.15 -1.76 -11.36
N ASP A 54 -9.20 -2.21 -10.10
CA ASP A 54 -10.28 -1.94 -9.17
C ASP A 54 -10.11 -0.64 -8.35
N THR A 55 -9.11 0.17 -8.70
CA THR A 55 -8.75 1.46 -8.07
C THR A 55 -8.94 2.63 -9.04
N MET A 56 -8.91 3.86 -8.50
CA MET A 56 -8.85 5.09 -9.29
C MET A 56 -7.57 5.23 -10.16
N TYR A 57 -6.55 4.40 -9.91
CA TYR A 57 -5.29 4.34 -10.66
C TYR A 57 -5.31 3.33 -11.81
N ARG A 58 -6.49 2.85 -12.22
CA ARG A 58 -6.67 1.94 -13.36
C ARG A 58 -5.82 2.36 -14.58
N GLY A 59 -5.07 1.41 -15.13
CA GLY A 59 -4.19 1.63 -16.29
C GLY A 59 -2.97 2.52 -16.03
N ARG A 60 -2.64 2.82 -14.76
CA ARG A 60 -1.44 3.59 -14.36
C ARG A 60 -0.41 2.70 -13.68
N ASP A 61 0.02 1.65 -14.37
CA ASP A 61 1.04 0.72 -13.88
C ASP A 61 2.36 1.41 -13.53
N ASP A 62 2.67 2.52 -14.20
CA ASP A 62 3.85 3.35 -13.98
C ASP A 62 3.83 4.07 -12.63
N GLU A 63 2.66 4.54 -12.17
CA GLU A 63 2.48 5.13 -10.84
C GLU A 63 2.77 4.08 -9.75
N VAL A 64 2.16 2.89 -9.85
CA VAL A 64 2.36 1.80 -8.88
C VAL A 64 3.81 1.36 -8.82
N ASN A 65 4.43 1.17 -9.99
CA ASN A 65 5.85 0.87 -10.12
C ASN A 65 6.72 2.02 -9.57
N GLY A 66 6.26 3.27 -9.66
CA GLY A 66 6.90 4.44 -9.08
C GLY A 66 6.92 4.40 -7.55
N TRP A 67 5.83 3.95 -6.91
CA TRP A 67 5.77 3.82 -5.45
C TRP A 67 6.83 2.86 -4.91
N GLY A 68 7.03 1.72 -5.57
CA GLY A 68 8.08 0.75 -5.20
C GLY A 68 9.52 1.23 -5.44
N LYS A 69 9.73 2.30 -6.22
CA LYS A 69 11.07 2.78 -6.62
C LYS A 69 11.48 4.10 -6.01
N PHE A 70 10.53 5.01 -5.85
CA PHE A 70 10.83 6.41 -5.50
C PHE A 70 10.51 6.76 -4.06
N TYR A 71 9.75 5.91 -3.36
CA TYR A 71 9.38 6.13 -1.96
C TYR A 71 10.23 5.30 -1.01
N LEU A 72 10.52 4.05 -1.37
CA LEU A 72 11.25 3.14 -0.50
C LEU A 72 12.76 3.19 -0.73
N PRO A 73 13.59 2.93 0.31
CA PRO A 73 15.05 2.93 0.19
C PRO A 73 15.60 1.90 -0.80
N GLU A 74 14.90 0.78 -0.97
CA GLU A 74 15.24 -0.27 -1.93
C GLU A 74 14.12 -0.38 -2.96
N GLU A 75 14.48 -0.61 -4.23
CA GLU A 75 13.49 -0.87 -5.27
C GLU A 75 12.79 -2.22 -5.01
N VAL A 76 11.47 -2.19 -4.84
CA VAL A 76 10.65 -3.37 -4.55
C VAL A 76 9.48 -3.51 -5.52
N ASN A 77 8.98 -4.74 -5.69
CA ASN A 77 7.79 -4.99 -6.47
C ASN A 77 6.54 -4.91 -5.58
N MET A 78 5.79 -3.83 -5.76
CA MET A 78 4.49 -3.67 -5.12
C MET A 78 3.38 -4.37 -5.92
N GLN A 79 2.49 -5.04 -5.21
CA GLN A 79 1.25 -5.57 -5.75
C GLN A 79 0.07 -4.93 -5.04
N VAL A 80 -0.83 -4.29 -5.80
CA VAL A 80 -2.11 -3.80 -5.27
C VAL A 80 -2.94 -4.97 -4.77
N ILE A 81 -3.46 -4.85 -3.55
CA ILE A 81 -4.33 -5.83 -2.90
C ILE A 81 -5.71 -5.25 -2.54
N GLY A 82 -5.99 -4.01 -2.93
CA GLY A 82 -7.31 -3.39 -2.83
C GLY A 82 -7.25 -1.96 -2.33
N VAL A 83 -8.39 -1.47 -1.86
CA VAL A 83 -8.53 -0.14 -1.25
C VAL A 83 -9.18 -0.23 0.12
N VAL A 84 -8.91 0.74 0.98
CA VAL A 84 -9.59 0.88 2.27
C VAL A 84 -10.49 2.11 2.22
N GLU A 85 -11.74 1.88 2.61
CA GLU A 85 -12.77 2.90 2.76
C GLU A 85 -13.08 3.09 4.25
N GLY A 86 -13.55 4.27 4.65
CA GLY A 86 -13.98 4.54 6.03
C GLY A 86 -12.83 4.77 7.02
N THR A 87 -11.66 5.19 6.54
CA THR A 87 -10.59 5.73 7.38
C THR A 87 -10.75 7.24 7.53
N SER A 88 -9.87 7.87 8.31
CA SER A 88 -9.75 9.32 8.36
C SER A 88 -8.95 9.91 7.18
N CYS A 89 -8.66 9.13 6.13
CA CYS A 89 -7.97 9.67 4.94
C CYS A 89 -8.83 10.79 4.36
N PRO A 90 -8.23 11.94 4.00
CA PRO A 90 -8.95 12.96 3.26
C PRO A 90 -9.22 12.51 1.80
N CYS A 91 -8.43 11.54 1.32
CA CYS A 91 -8.55 10.92 0.00
C CYS A 91 -9.78 10.00 -0.18
N ASP A 92 -10.27 9.92 -1.42
CA ASP A 92 -11.40 9.05 -1.78
C ASP A 92 -11.05 7.54 -1.72
N GLU A 93 -9.79 7.16 -2.01
CA GLU A 93 -9.33 5.77 -1.97
C GLU A 93 -7.91 5.64 -1.38
N LEU A 94 -7.81 5.01 -0.20
CA LEU A 94 -6.51 4.61 0.36
C LEU A 94 -6.08 3.27 -0.26
N VAL A 95 -5.08 3.27 -1.15
CA VAL A 95 -4.69 2.07 -1.92
C VAL A 95 -3.77 1.18 -1.10
N LEU A 96 -4.16 -0.07 -0.87
CA LEU A 96 -3.33 -1.07 -0.19
C LEU A 96 -2.50 -1.88 -1.18
N MET A 97 -1.25 -2.13 -0.80
CA MET A 97 -0.30 -2.94 -1.53
C MET A 97 0.47 -3.86 -0.61
N ILE A 98 0.91 -4.99 -1.15
CA ILE A 98 1.87 -5.87 -0.52
C ILE A 98 3.20 -5.80 -1.28
N CYS A 99 4.30 -5.62 -0.55
CA CYS A 99 5.64 -5.75 -1.09
C CYS A 99 5.97 -7.24 -1.27
N ARG A 100 6.44 -7.63 -2.46
CA ARG A 100 6.69 -9.06 -2.75
C ARG A 100 7.95 -9.60 -2.08
N GLU A 101 8.88 -8.72 -1.75
CA GLU A 101 10.18 -9.03 -1.17
C GLU A 101 10.09 -9.26 0.34
N ASP A 102 9.41 -8.38 1.08
CA ASP A 102 9.33 -8.44 2.55
C ASP A 102 7.94 -8.80 3.10
N ARG A 103 6.92 -8.87 2.22
CA ARG A 103 5.52 -9.20 2.54
C ARG A 103 4.82 -8.19 3.46
N GLN A 104 5.41 -7.02 3.67
CA GLN A 104 4.79 -5.92 4.39
C GLN A 104 3.68 -5.28 3.56
N VAL A 105 2.75 -4.63 4.25
CA VAL A 105 1.58 -3.98 3.66
C VAL A 105 1.74 -2.48 3.76
N TYR A 106 1.62 -1.83 2.61
CA TYR A 106 1.71 -0.39 2.48
C TYR A 106 0.37 0.20 2.05
N ALA A 107 0.10 1.42 2.49
CA ALA A 107 -1.05 2.20 2.06
C ALA A 107 -0.57 3.49 1.40
N TYR A 108 -1.04 3.77 0.19
CA TYR A 108 -0.75 5.01 -0.50
C TYR A 108 -1.89 6.01 -0.31
N ASP A 109 -1.55 7.15 0.29
CA ASP A 109 -2.42 8.31 0.43
C ASP A 109 -2.24 9.22 -0.79
N GLY A 110 -3.24 9.24 -1.67
CA GLY A 110 -3.19 9.98 -2.93
C GLY A 110 -3.23 11.51 -2.79
N GLU A 111 -3.71 12.05 -1.66
CA GLU A 111 -3.80 13.50 -1.46
C GLU A 111 -2.52 14.06 -0.83
N GLU A 112 -1.97 13.39 0.17
CA GLU A 112 -0.71 13.81 0.81
C GLU A 112 0.53 13.31 0.04
N GLU A 113 0.34 12.50 -1.01
CA GLU A 113 1.39 11.81 -1.76
C GLU A 113 2.36 11.06 -0.82
N GLU A 114 1.82 10.38 0.19
CA GLU A 114 2.57 9.62 1.21
C GLU A 114 2.35 8.10 1.08
N LEU A 115 3.40 7.32 1.33
CA LEU A 115 3.33 5.86 1.43
C LEU A 115 3.52 5.45 2.90
N HIS A 116 2.49 4.87 3.50
CA HIS A 116 2.48 4.44 4.90
C HIS A 116 2.74 2.94 5.02
N LEU A 117 3.63 2.52 5.92
CA LEU A 117 3.75 1.11 6.32
C LEU A 117 2.65 0.78 7.34
N VAL A 118 1.56 0.17 6.89
CA VAL A 118 0.33 0.05 7.69
C VAL A 118 0.14 -1.31 8.36
N ALA A 119 0.82 -2.35 7.87
CA ALA A 119 0.91 -3.64 8.55
C ALA A 119 2.20 -4.38 8.15
N SER A 120 2.72 -5.17 9.07
CA SER A 120 3.90 -6.02 8.87
C SER A 120 3.66 -7.23 7.98
N SER A 121 2.39 -7.65 7.81
CA SER A 121 2.00 -8.80 7.00
C SER A 121 0.51 -8.81 6.68
N LEU A 122 0.11 -9.64 5.70
CA LEU A 122 -1.28 -9.90 5.37
C LEU A 122 -2.07 -10.52 6.54
N ASP A 123 -1.41 -11.37 7.35
CA ASP A 123 -2.03 -11.98 8.52
C ASP A 123 -2.32 -10.93 9.60
N GLN A 124 -1.39 -10.00 9.83
CA GLN A 124 -1.63 -8.89 10.75
C GLN A 124 -2.76 -7.98 10.23
N LEU A 125 -2.76 -7.65 8.93
CA LEU A 125 -3.83 -6.88 8.30
C LEU A 125 -5.21 -7.52 8.57
N HIS A 126 -5.30 -8.84 8.47
CA HIS A 126 -6.55 -9.57 8.67
C HIS A 126 -7.00 -9.61 10.15
N HIS A 127 -6.07 -9.78 11.09
CA HIS A 127 -6.41 -10.00 12.51
C HIS A 127 -6.38 -8.75 13.39
N GLU A 128 -5.66 -7.70 12.98
CA GLU A 128 -5.48 -6.48 13.75
C GLU A 128 -5.93 -5.23 12.99
N GLY A 129 -6.00 -5.30 11.65
CA GLY A 129 -6.34 -4.18 10.80
C GLY A 129 -5.11 -3.41 10.33
N ILE A 130 -5.27 -2.10 10.10
CA ILE A 130 -4.19 -1.20 9.69
C ILE A 130 -3.86 -0.19 10.77
N GLU A 131 -2.60 0.23 10.80
CA GLU A 131 -2.16 1.43 11.50
C GLU A 131 -2.19 2.60 10.50
N TYR A 132 -3.21 3.45 10.57
CA TYR A 132 -3.33 4.60 9.69
C TYR A 132 -3.87 5.85 10.44
N PRO A 133 -3.19 7.01 10.36
CA PRO A 133 -1.87 7.21 9.74
C PRO A 133 -0.79 6.36 10.42
N ALA A 134 0.14 5.79 9.64
CA ALA A 134 1.19 4.94 10.19
C ALA A 134 2.29 5.76 10.87
N SER A 135 2.88 5.22 11.93
CA SER A 135 4.09 5.76 12.56
C SER A 135 5.31 5.82 11.62
N LYS A 136 5.33 5.00 10.57
CA LYS A 136 6.36 4.99 9.52
C LYS A 136 5.72 5.30 8.16
N SER A 137 6.06 6.45 7.59
CA SER A 137 5.70 6.85 6.24
C SER A 137 6.91 7.26 5.41
N TYR A 138 6.72 7.35 4.11
CA TYR A 138 7.72 7.68 3.11
C TYR A 138 7.15 8.70 2.15
N TYR A 139 7.99 9.66 1.75
CA TYR A 139 7.66 10.66 0.75
C TYR A 139 8.30 10.34 -0.60
N LYS A 140 7.76 10.92 -1.66
CA LYS A 140 8.37 10.82 -2.99
C LYS A 140 9.79 11.39 -2.97
N GLY A 141 10.76 10.57 -3.38
CA GLY A 141 12.18 10.91 -3.39
C GLY A 141 12.94 10.45 -2.14
N ASP A 142 12.26 9.87 -1.15
CA ASP A 142 12.90 9.33 0.06
C ASP A 142 13.93 8.25 -0.26
N ALA A 143 13.70 7.50 -1.35
CA ALA A 143 14.65 6.53 -1.91
C ALA A 143 16.06 7.12 -2.14
N PHE A 144 16.16 8.44 -2.32
CA PHE A 144 17.41 9.12 -2.69
C PHE A 144 18.03 9.93 -1.55
N LYS A 145 17.45 9.90 -0.33
CA LYS A 145 17.95 10.68 0.82
C LYS A 145 19.42 10.37 1.15
N ASP A 146 19.82 9.11 0.99
CA ASP A 146 21.18 8.63 1.30
C ASP A 146 22.08 8.52 0.07
N MET A 147 21.66 9.04 -1.10
CA MET A 147 22.54 9.09 -2.28
C MET A 147 23.73 10.03 -2.00
N ARG A 148 24.88 9.43 -1.71
CA ARG A 148 26.16 10.14 -1.68
C ARG A 148 26.60 10.34 -3.13
N LEU A 149 26.61 11.59 -3.58
CA LEU A 149 27.38 11.96 -4.77
C LEU A 149 28.83 11.55 -4.54
N ASP A 150 29.43 10.88 -5.52
CA ASP A 150 30.88 10.70 -5.49
C ASP A 150 31.57 12.08 -5.49
N GLN A 151 32.85 12.08 -5.11
CA GLN A 151 33.60 13.31 -4.91
C GLN A 151 33.64 14.17 -6.19
N GLU A 152 33.74 13.54 -7.37
CA GLU A 152 33.81 14.22 -8.65
C GLU A 152 32.46 14.88 -9.01
N HIS A 153 31.35 14.17 -8.80
CA HIS A 153 30.00 14.70 -8.95
C HIS A 153 29.72 15.82 -7.95
N HIS A 154 30.16 15.67 -6.70
CA HIS A 154 30.00 16.69 -5.67
C HIS A 154 30.74 17.97 -6.06
N GLU A 155 32.00 17.86 -6.48
CA GLU A 155 32.81 18.99 -6.93
C GLU A 155 32.19 19.68 -8.16
N LEU A 156 31.72 18.90 -9.14
CA LEU A 156 31.06 19.44 -10.33
C LEU A 156 29.79 20.23 -9.95
N VAL A 157 28.91 19.66 -9.13
CA VAL A 157 27.68 20.32 -8.66
C VAL A 157 28.02 21.62 -7.92
N MET A 158 29.01 21.59 -7.02
CA MET A 158 29.42 22.76 -6.26
C MET A 158 30.04 23.85 -7.15
N SER A 159 30.80 23.47 -8.18
CA SER A 159 31.38 24.42 -9.15
C SER A 159 30.34 25.18 -9.98
N LYS A 160 29.18 24.56 -10.22
CA LYS A 160 28.10 25.14 -11.06
C LYS A 160 27.00 25.82 -10.25
N LYS A 161 26.96 25.60 -8.93
CA LYS A 161 25.91 26.12 -8.05
C LYS A 161 25.79 27.65 -8.07
N SER A 162 26.91 28.37 -8.01
CA SER A 162 26.92 29.84 -8.01
C SER A 162 26.38 30.44 -9.31
N GLU A 163 26.81 29.92 -10.45
CA GLU A 163 26.35 30.34 -11.78
C GLU A 163 24.83 30.13 -11.96
N LEU A 164 24.31 29.02 -11.44
CA LEU A 164 22.89 28.67 -11.51
C LEU A 164 22.05 29.60 -10.61
N LEU A 165 22.52 29.91 -9.40
CA LEU A 165 21.86 30.85 -8.49
C LEU A 165 21.82 32.28 -9.03
N GLU A 166 22.88 32.75 -9.69
CA GLU A 166 22.87 34.08 -10.33
C GLU A 166 21.83 34.16 -11.46
N LYS A 167 21.74 33.11 -12.28
CA LYS A 167 20.75 33.03 -13.36
C LYS A 167 19.32 33.05 -12.82
N LEU A 168 19.04 32.30 -11.76
CA LEU A 168 17.71 32.28 -11.11
C LEU A 168 17.34 33.64 -10.50
N ASN A 169 18.30 34.34 -9.89
CA ASN A 169 18.07 35.66 -9.30
C ASN A 169 17.91 36.78 -10.34
N SER A 170 18.52 36.63 -11.52
CA SER A 170 18.35 37.57 -12.65
C SER A 170 17.00 37.44 -13.36
N THR A 171 16.26 36.35 -13.17
CA THR A 171 14.94 36.13 -13.79
C THR A 171 13.77 36.86 -13.11
N LYS A 172 14.01 37.74 -12.14
CA LYS A 172 12.96 38.66 -11.66
C LYS A 172 12.63 39.66 -12.77
N HIS A 173 11.48 39.47 -13.43
CA HIS A 173 11.00 40.35 -14.50
C HIS A 173 10.88 41.81 -14.03
N PRO A 174 11.23 42.80 -14.88
CA PRO A 174 10.86 44.19 -14.65
C PRO A 174 9.36 44.36 -14.83
N THR A 175 8.74 45.01 -13.84
CA THR A 175 7.33 45.46 -13.80
C THR A 175 6.94 46.34 -14.98
#